data_AF-A0A660PHV8-F1
#
_entry.id   AF-A0A660PHV8-F1
#
_cell.length_a   1.000
_cell.length_b   1.000
_cell.length_c   1.000
_cell.angle_alpha   90.00
_cell.angle_beta   90.00
_cell.angle_gamma   90.00
#
_symmetry.space_group_name_H-M   'P 1'
#
loop_
_entity.id
_entity.type
_entity.pdbx_description
1 polymer ?
#
loop_
_entity_poly.entity_id
_entity_poly.type
_entity_poly.pdbx_seq_one_letter_code
_entity_poly.pdbx_strand_id
1 'polypeptide(L)'
;MKREIPLFITFFVGVLLIIAVFIPPIENIEKTFTLFFDIIAVFAFFLGGGNLIRVHVRKLGDRKQDWMYSLVTLGGFALMLYAGLFKIGNDGGIAASVTAEGSWFQEIFNYVINPLQSTMYSLLAFFVASASYRAFRAKNKEATILLIAAFIILLGRTPFGMMLTGWIPDSFSIFQIPNLAIWIMNSANLAGQRAIMIGIGLGVVSMSLRLILGVERTYLGEEGK
;
A
#
# COMPACT_ATOMS: atom_id res chain seq x y z
N MET A 1 33.78 -18.48 1.79
CA MET A 1 34.33 -17.44 2.71
C MET A 1 33.78 -16.02 2.52
N LYS A 2 33.89 -15.34 1.36
CA LYS A 2 33.47 -13.91 1.24
C LYS A 2 31.96 -13.66 1.47
N ARG A 3 31.09 -14.66 1.28
CA ARG A 3 29.63 -14.57 1.51
C ARG A 3 29.15 -15.22 2.82
N GLU A 4 29.97 -16.07 3.45
CA GLU A 4 29.61 -16.76 4.71
C GLU A 4 29.56 -15.79 5.89
N ILE A 5 30.49 -14.83 5.94
CA ILE A 5 30.53 -13.82 7.01
C ILE A 5 29.26 -12.93 6.96
N PRO A 6 28.89 -12.31 5.82
CA PRO A 6 27.63 -11.58 5.72
C PRO A 6 26.39 -12.42 6.06
N LEU A 7 26.33 -13.67 5.59
CA LEU A 7 25.22 -14.57 5.89
C LEU A 7 25.09 -14.88 7.38
N PHE A 8 26.21 -15.13 8.04
CA PHE A 8 26.24 -15.37 9.48
C PHE A 8 25.78 -14.14 10.26
N ILE A 9 26.21 -12.94 9.85
CA ILE A 9 25.77 -11.68 10.45
C ILE A 9 24.26 -11.51 10.27
N THR A 10 23.73 -11.66 9.06
CA THR A 10 22.28 -11.55 8.79
C THR A 10 21.47 -12.56 9.61
N PHE A 11 21.93 -13.80 9.69
CA PHE A 11 21.30 -14.84 10.49
C PHE A 11 21.28 -14.46 11.98
N PHE A 12 22.45 -14.13 12.53
CA PHE A 12 22.59 -13.83 13.95
C PHE A 12 21.80 -12.59 14.36
N VAL A 13 21.92 -11.50 13.62
CA VAL A 13 21.19 -10.25 13.88
C VAL A 13 19.69 -10.46 13.71
N GLY A 14 19.27 -11.14 12.64
CA GLY A 14 17.85 -11.42 12.40
C GLY A 14 17.21 -12.25 13.51
N VAL A 15 17.86 -13.31 13.97
CA VAL A 15 17.39 -14.13 15.08
C VAL A 15 17.38 -13.35 16.39
N LEU A 16 18.43 -12.58 16.67
CA LEU A 16 18.52 -11.75 17.86
C LEU A 16 17.39 -10.73 17.94
N LEU A 17 17.05 -10.08 16.83
CA LEU A 17 15.94 -9.12 16.77
C LEU A 17 14.58 -9.78 17.00
N ILE A 18 14.36 -10.96 16.42
CA ILE A 18 13.14 -11.73 16.67
C ILE A 18 13.00 -12.04 18.16
N ILE A 19 14.07 -12.49 18.81
CA ILE A 19 14.06 -12.83 20.24
C ILE A 19 13.85 -11.56 21.10
N ALA A 20 14.48 -10.45 20.75
CA ALA A 20 14.39 -9.19 21.49
C ALA A 20 12.96 -8.65 21.59
N VAL A 21 12.13 -8.89 20.56
CA VAL A 21 10.71 -8.48 20.55
C VAL A 21 9.86 -9.21 21.60
N PHE A 22 10.19 -10.48 21.90
CA PHE A 22 9.38 -11.30 22.82
C PHE A 22 9.90 -11.31 24.27
N ILE A 23 11.09 -10.74 24.55
CA ILE A 23 11.73 -10.77 25.87
C ILE A 23 11.88 -9.34 26.43
N PRO A 24 11.02 -8.90 27.37
CA PRO A 24 11.00 -7.52 27.88
C PRO A 24 12.35 -7.00 28.43
N PRO A 25 13.18 -7.80 29.13
CA PRO A 25 14.50 -7.36 29.57
C PRO A 25 15.47 -6.91 28.46
N ILE A 26 15.23 -7.29 27.20
CA ILE A 26 16.14 -7.09 26.06
C ILE A 26 15.58 -6.03 25.07
N GLU A 27 14.43 -5.43 25.38
CA GLU A 27 13.75 -4.43 24.52
C GLU A 27 14.64 -3.22 24.15
N ASN A 28 15.59 -2.84 25.01
CA ASN A 28 16.52 -1.75 24.72
C ASN A 28 17.41 -2.01 23.50
N ILE A 29 17.68 -3.29 23.18
CA ILE A 29 18.43 -3.67 21.98
C ILE A 29 17.59 -3.41 20.73
N GLU A 30 16.30 -3.75 20.77
CA GLU A 30 15.36 -3.49 19.67
C GLU A 30 15.28 -1.99 19.36
N LYS A 31 15.10 -1.13 20.37
CA LYS A 31 15.14 0.34 20.20
C LYS A 31 16.43 0.85 19.57
N THR A 32 17.58 0.29 19.99
CA THR A 32 18.88 0.67 19.45
C THR A 32 19.00 0.29 17.97
N PHE A 33 18.58 -0.91 17.59
CA PHE A 33 18.57 -1.36 16.20
C PHE A 33 17.58 -0.58 15.33
N THR A 34 16.41 -0.22 15.86
CA THR A 34 15.45 0.65 15.17
C THR A 34 16.08 2.02 14.88
N LEU A 35 16.82 2.60 15.82
CA LEU A 35 17.55 3.84 15.60
C LEU A 35 18.64 3.69 14.51
N PHE A 36 19.41 2.60 14.52
CA PHE A 36 20.38 2.32 13.44
C PHE A 36 19.69 2.16 12.07
N PHE A 37 18.55 1.46 12.04
CA PHE A 37 17.75 1.31 10.82
C PHE A 37 17.27 2.67 10.31
N ASP A 38 16.75 3.54 11.18
CA ASP A 38 16.29 4.88 10.81
C ASP A 38 17.44 5.72 10.24
N ILE A 39 18.63 5.68 10.84
CA ILE A 39 19.82 6.35 10.30
C ILE A 39 20.13 5.85 8.89
N ILE A 40 20.16 4.53 8.68
CA ILE A 40 20.42 3.94 7.36
C ILE A 40 19.32 4.33 6.37
N ALA A 41 18.05 4.33 6.80
CA ALA A 41 16.90 4.68 5.98
C ALA A 41 16.99 6.13 5.50
N VAL A 42 17.45 7.08 6.34
CA VAL A 42 17.71 8.46 5.91
C VAL A 42 18.70 8.49 4.74
N PHE A 43 19.84 7.80 4.83
CA PHE A 43 20.80 7.73 3.71
C PHE A 43 20.21 7.04 2.48
N ALA A 44 19.40 6.00 2.68
CA ALA A 44 18.71 5.32 1.60
C ALA A 44 17.71 6.24 0.88
N PHE A 45 17.00 7.12 1.59
CA PHE A 45 16.13 8.12 0.97
C PHE A 45 16.90 9.11 0.10
N PHE A 46 18.08 9.57 0.55
CA PHE A 46 18.95 10.42 -0.28
C PHE A 46 19.44 9.69 -1.54
N LEU A 47 19.86 8.43 -1.41
CA LEU A 47 20.27 7.61 -2.55
C LEU A 47 19.10 7.33 -3.50
N GLY A 48 17.90 7.05 -2.98
CA GLY A 48 16.68 6.84 -3.75
C GLY A 48 16.27 8.07 -4.55
N GLY A 49 16.22 9.24 -3.88
CA GLY A 49 15.94 10.53 -4.53
C GLY A 49 17.02 10.89 -5.57
N GLY A 50 18.29 10.73 -5.22
CA GLY A 50 19.41 10.96 -6.14
C GLY A 50 19.37 10.03 -7.37
N ASN A 51 19.00 8.76 -7.19
CA ASN A 51 18.85 7.81 -8.28
C ASN A 51 17.67 8.18 -9.20
N LEU A 52 16.53 8.58 -8.63
CA LEU A 52 15.39 9.09 -9.39
C LEU A 52 15.81 10.27 -10.27
N ILE A 53 16.47 11.28 -9.68
CA ILE A 53 16.96 12.45 -10.42
C ILE A 53 17.91 12.00 -11.53
N ARG A 54 18.92 11.19 -11.21
CA ARG A 54 19.92 10.70 -12.18
C ARG A 54 19.27 10.01 -13.37
N VAL A 55 18.34 9.08 -13.13
CA VAL A 55 17.67 8.31 -14.18
C VAL A 55 16.85 9.23 -15.09
N HIS A 56 16.06 10.13 -14.51
CA HIS A 56 15.19 11.01 -15.28
C HIS A 56 15.93 12.15 -15.98
N VAL A 57 16.97 12.72 -15.38
CA VAL A 57 17.83 13.73 -16.02
C VAL A 57 18.60 13.12 -17.19
N ARG A 58 19.14 11.90 -17.02
CA ARG A 58 19.79 11.18 -18.13
C ARG A 58 18.79 10.88 -19.25
N LYS A 59 17.58 10.43 -18.92
CA LYS A 59 16.51 10.19 -19.90
C LYS A 59 16.14 11.45 -20.68
N LEU A 60 16.14 12.61 -20.02
CA LEU A 60 15.89 13.91 -20.62
C LEU A 60 17.04 14.35 -21.56
N GLY A 61 18.29 14.22 -21.11
CA GLY A 61 19.47 14.55 -21.92
C GLY A 61 19.60 13.67 -23.16
N ASP A 62 19.38 12.36 -23.00
CA ASP A 62 19.42 11.38 -24.10
C ASP A 62 18.16 11.42 -25.00
N ARG A 63 17.16 12.26 -24.68
CA ARG A 63 15.85 12.36 -25.36
C ARG A 63 15.21 11.00 -25.69
N LYS A 64 15.27 10.06 -24.75
CA LYS A 64 14.69 8.73 -24.97
C LYS A 64 13.17 8.82 -25.10
N GLN A 65 12.55 7.75 -25.59
CA GLN A 65 11.09 7.63 -25.66
C GLN A 65 10.46 8.00 -24.30
N ASP A 66 9.37 8.77 -24.34
CA ASP A 66 8.63 9.19 -23.14
C ASP A 66 9.43 10.10 -22.19
N TRP A 67 10.39 10.88 -22.72
CA TRP A 67 11.18 11.84 -21.92
C TRP A 67 10.31 12.96 -21.32
N MET A 68 9.22 13.36 -21.99
CA MET A 68 8.35 14.45 -21.54
C MET A 68 7.75 14.16 -20.16
N TYR A 69 7.37 12.90 -19.89
CA TYR A 69 6.90 12.50 -18.56
C TYR A 69 7.96 12.63 -17.47
N SER A 70 9.25 12.56 -17.83
CA SER A 70 10.34 12.79 -16.87
C SER A 70 10.40 14.24 -16.39
N LEU A 71 9.95 15.21 -17.21
CA LEU A 71 9.80 16.59 -16.74
C LEU A 71 8.72 16.69 -15.65
N VAL A 72 7.59 16.02 -15.86
CA VAL A 72 6.50 15.99 -14.87
C VAL A 72 6.97 15.33 -13.58
N THR A 73 7.70 14.21 -13.67
CA THR A 73 8.25 13.52 -12.49
C THR A 73 9.26 14.38 -11.74
N LEU A 74 10.24 14.97 -12.43
CA LEU A 74 11.26 15.81 -11.80
C LEU A 74 10.65 17.09 -11.21
N GLY A 75 9.71 17.72 -11.93
CA GLY A 75 9.00 18.91 -11.47
C GLY A 75 8.14 18.63 -10.25
N GLY A 76 7.35 17.56 -10.27
CA GLY A 76 6.52 17.14 -9.13
C GLY A 76 7.36 16.73 -7.92
N PHE A 77 8.46 16.01 -8.14
CA PHE A 77 9.42 15.66 -7.09
C PHE A 77 10.03 16.92 -6.44
N ALA A 78 10.54 17.85 -7.24
CA ALA A 78 11.14 19.09 -6.75
C ALA A 78 10.10 19.95 -6.00
N LEU A 79 8.89 20.06 -6.52
CA LEU A 79 7.80 20.81 -5.91
C LEU A 79 7.40 20.23 -4.55
N MET A 80 7.17 18.91 -4.46
CA MET A 80 6.84 18.25 -3.19
C MET A 80 7.99 18.31 -2.19
N LEU A 81 9.22 18.11 -2.65
CA LEU A 81 10.41 18.20 -1.81
C LEU A 81 10.58 19.62 -1.26
N TYR A 82 10.42 20.64 -2.10
CA TYR A 82 10.50 22.04 -1.70
C TYR A 82 9.39 22.41 -0.70
N ALA A 83 8.13 22.07 -1.00
CA ALA A 83 7.01 22.33 -0.10
C ALA A 83 7.18 21.64 1.27
N GLY A 84 7.65 20.40 1.28
CA GLY A 84 7.87 19.62 2.50
C GLY A 84 9.08 20.09 3.33
N LEU A 85 10.22 20.36 2.70
CA LEU A 85 11.45 20.80 3.39
C LEU A 85 11.29 22.18 4.03
N PHE A 86 10.68 23.12 3.30
CA PHE A 86 10.49 24.49 3.77
C PHE A 86 9.15 24.70 4.51
N LYS A 87 8.30 23.66 4.59
CA LYS A 87 6.99 23.67 5.28
C LYS A 87 6.15 24.89 4.91
N ILE A 88 6.07 25.17 3.61
CA ILE A 88 5.42 26.37 3.08
C ILE A 88 3.90 26.29 3.30
N GLY A 89 3.29 27.43 3.61
CA GLY A 89 1.85 27.51 3.87
C GLY A 89 1.43 26.93 5.21
N ASN A 90 2.38 26.67 6.12
CA ASN A 90 2.07 26.21 7.46
C ASN A 90 1.91 27.40 8.41
N ASP A 91 0.76 27.51 9.07
CA ASP A 91 0.43 28.60 10.00
C ASP A 91 1.42 28.68 11.18
N GLY A 92 1.96 27.54 11.63
CA GLY A 92 2.98 27.49 12.68
C GLY A 92 4.42 27.58 12.17
N GLY A 93 4.62 27.93 10.89
CA GLY A 93 5.92 28.03 10.24
C GLY A 93 6.72 26.72 10.23
N ILE A 94 8.05 26.83 10.30
CA ILE A 94 8.96 25.67 10.20
C ILE A 94 8.84 24.71 11.40
N ALA A 95 8.36 25.17 12.55
CA ALA A 95 8.22 24.34 13.75
C ALA A 95 7.00 23.41 13.68
N ALA A 96 5.98 23.75 12.89
CA ALA A 96 4.75 22.96 12.80
C ALA A 96 4.91 21.69 11.94
N SER A 97 3.96 20.76 12.04
CA SER A 97 4.00 19.49 11.31
C SER A 97 3.96 19.71 9.80
N VAL A 98 4.70 18.89 9.04
CA VAL A 98 4.66 18.91 7.56
C VAL A 98 3.26 18.60 7.01
N THR A 99 2.44 17.89 7.80
CA THR A 99 1.07 17.49 7.47
C THR A 99 0.02 18.38 8.13
N ALA A 100 0.40 19.57 8.60
CA ALA A 100 -0.56 20.51 9.16
C ALA A 100 -1.63 20.87 8.11
N GLU A 101 -2.86 21.09 8.57
CA GLU A 101 -3.96 21.56 7.73
C GLU A 101 -3.59 22.92 7.10
N GLY A 102 -3.86 23.11 5.81
CA GLY A 102 -3.43 24.30 5.06
C GLY A 102 -1.98 24.29 4.56
N SER A 103 -1.13 23.38 5.06
CA SER A 103 0.25 23.27 4.55
C SER A 103 0.25 22.86 3.08
N TRP A 104 1.12 23.48 2.28
CA TRP A 104 1.17 23.19 0.85
C TRP A 104 1.45 21.72 0.56
N PHE A 105 2.29 21.07 1.37
CA PHE A 105 2.54 19.65 1.24
C PHE A 105 1.24 18.83 1.34
N GLN A 106 0.42 19.11 2.37
CA GLN A 106 -0.85 18.42 2.56
C GLN A 106 -1.87 18.78 1.48
N GLU A 107 -1.94 20.04 1.05
CA GLU A 107 -2.85 20.47 0.00
C GLU A 107 -2.50 19.85 -1.36
N ILE A 108 -1.22 19.82 -1.74
CA ILE A 108 -0.77 19.16 -2.97
C ILE A 108 -1.09 17.66 -2.90
N PHE A 109 -0.87 17.02 -1.75
CA PHE A 109 -1.23 15.63 -1.56
C PHE A 109 -2.74 15.41 -1.74
N ASN A 110 -3.57 16.24 -1.10
CA ASN A 110 -5.01 16.12 -1.12
C ASN A 110 -5.64 16.41 -2.49
N TYR A 111 -5.11 17.38 -3.23
CA TYR A 111 -5.69 17.83 -4.49
C TYR A 111 -5.00 17.26 -5.74
N VAL A 112 -3.81 16.69 -5.62
CA VAL A 112 -3.09 16.07 -6.74
C VAL A 112 -3.00 14.56 -6.55
N ILE A 113 -2.45 14.09 -5.43
CA ILE A 113 -2.20 12.66 -5.23
C ILE A 113 -3.50 11.89 -5.00
N ASN A 114 -4.40 12.35 -4.12
CA ASN A 114 -5.64 11.63 -3.83
C ASN A 114 -6.53 11.46 -5.08
N PRO A 115 -6.75 12.49 -5.93
CA PRO A 115 -7.51 12.31 -7.16
C PRO A 115 -6.82 11.39 -8.17
N LEU A 116 -5.49 11.48 -8.34
CA LEU A 116 -4.75 10.58 -9.24
C LEU A 116 -4.80 9.12 -8.79
N GLN A 117 -4.73 8.86 -7.48
CA GLN A 117 -4.95 7.51 -6.94
C GLN A 117 -6.39 7.06 -7.17
N SER A 118 -7.37 7.96 -6.96
CA SER A 118 -8.78 7.67 -7.19
C SER A 118 -9.08 7.34 -8.65
N THR A 119 -8.44 8.00 -9.62
CA THR A 119 -8.59 7.65 -11.05
C THR A 119 -7.97 6.30 -11.36
N MET A 120 -6.80 5.98 -10.81
CA MET A 120 -6.18 4.67 -10.96
C MET A 120 -7.08 3.55 -10.38
N TYR A 121 -7.64 3.75 -9.19
CA TYR A 121 -8.57 2.78 -8.60
C TYR A 121 -9.91 2.72 -9.34
N SER A 122 -10.40 3.84 -9.87
CA SER A 122 -11.61 3.87 -10.70
C SER A 122 -11.42 3.08 -11.99
N LEU A 123 -10.30 3.27 -12.69
CA LEU A 123 -9.96 2.49 -13.89
C LEU A 123 -9.79 1.01 -13.56
N LEU A 124 -9.10 0.67 -12.47
CA LEU A 124 -8.97 -0.70 -12.00
C LEU A 124 -10.35 -1.32 -11.72
N ALA A 125 -11.22 -0.62 -11.00
CA ALA A 125 -12.58 -1.07 -10.71
C ALA A 125 -13.40 -1.25 -12.00
N PHE A 126 -13.29 -0.32 -12.97
CA PHE A 126 -13.96 -0.41 -14.26
C PHE A 126 -13.46 -1.62 -15.07
N PHE A 127 -12.15 -1.83 -15.16
CA PHE A 127 -11.58 -2.97 -15.89
C PHE A 127 -11.87 -4.30 -15.21
N VAL A 128 -11.80 -4.36 -13.88
CA VAL A 128 -12.21 -5.53 -13.11
C VAL A 128 -13.68 -5.80 -13.36
N ALA A 129 -14.57 -4.82 -13.22
CA ALA A 129 -16.00 -4.98 -13.47
C ALA A 129 -16.30 -5.41 -14.92
N SER A 130 -15.61 -4.84 -15.92
CA SER A 130 -15.77 -5.19 -17.34
C SER A 130 -15.26 -6.60 -17.64
N ALA A 131 -14.09 -6.98 -17.12
CA ALA A 131 -13.51 -8.31 -17.26
C ALA A 131 -14.38 -9.36 -16.55
N SER A 132 -14.80 -9.04 -15.32
CA SER A 132 -15.76 -9.79 -14.53
C SER A 132 -17.08 -9.94 -15.26
N TYR A 133 -17.70 -8.88 -15.78
CA TYR A 133 -18.96 -8.97 -16.54
C TYR A 133 -18.82 -9.86 -17.79
N ARG A 134 -17.73 -9.72 -18.54
CA ARG A 134 -17.41 -10.58 -19.69
C ARG A 134 -17.17 -12.05 -19.28
N ALA A 135 -16.63 -12.28 -18.09
CA ALA A 135 -16.44 -13.61 -17.52
C ALA A 135 -17.70 -14.16 -16.78
N PHE A 136 -18.59 -13.27 -16.33
CA PHE A 136 -19.81 -13.50 -15.53
C PHE A 136 -21.06 -13.64 -16.38
N ARG A 137 -20.94 -13.80 -17.71
CA ARG A 137 -22.01 -14.42 -18.50
C ARG A 137 -22.23 -15.82 -17.91
N ALA A 138 -23.20 -15.96 -16.99
CA ALA A 138 -23.39 -17.07 -16.05
C ALA A 138 -22.91 -18.41 -16.61
N LYS A 139 -21.63 -18.73 -16.34
CA LYS A 139 -20.95 -19.92 -16.88
C LYS A 139 -20.63 -20.94 -15.79
N ASN A 140 -20.53 -20.51 -14.53
CA ASN A 140 -20.26 -21.38 -13.37
C ASN A 140 -21.03 -20.92 -12.13
N LYS A 141 -21.12 -21.80 -11.11
CA LYS A 141 -21.93 -21.56 -9.90
C LYS A 141 -21.36 -20.41 -9.06
N GLU A 142 -20.03 -20.28 -9.03
CA GLU A 142 -19.29 -19.28 -8.27
C GLU A 142 -19.55 -17.86 -8.82
N ALA A 143 -19.54 -17.69 -10.15
CA ALA A 143 -19.89 -16.42 -10.80
C ALA A 143 -21.31 -15.96 -10.45
N THR A 144 -22.26 -16.89 -10.42
CA THR A 144 -23.66 -16.59 -10.10
C THR A 144 -23.80 -16.09 -8.66
N ILE A 145 -23.09 -16.71 -7.71
CA ILE A 145 -23.09 -16.27 -6.30
C ILE A 145 -22.52 -14.84 -6.19
N LEU A 146 -21.39 -14.56 -6.87
CA LEU A 146 -20.79 -13.23 -6.89
C LEU A 146 -21.69 -12.18 -7.57
N LEU A 147 -22.37 -12.55 -8.65
CA LEU A 147 -23.30 -11.68 -9.35
C LEU A 147 -24.51 -11.31 -8.47
N ILE A 148 -25.09 -12.28 -7.77
CA ILE A 148 -26.19 -12.04 -6.83
C ILE A 148 -25.72 -11.14 -5.68
N ALA A 149 -24.55 -11.41 -5.10
CA ALA A 149 -24.00 -10.58 -4.03
C ALA A 149 -23.77 -9.13 -4.47
N ALA A 150 -23.20 -8.93 -5.67
CA ALA A 150 -22.99 -7.60 -6.25
C ALA A 150 -24.31 -6.86 -6.51
N PHE A 151 -25.33 -7.57 -7.00
CA PHE A 151 -26.66 -7.00 -7.23
C PHE A 151 -27.34 -6.55 -5.92
N ILE A 152 -27.25 -7.36 -4.86
CA ILE A 152 -27.76 -7.02 -3.52
C ILE A 152 -27.04 -5.77 -2.98
N ILE A 153 -25.71 -5.69 -3.12
CA ILE A 153 -24.94 -4.53 -2.66
C ILE A 153 -25.35 -3.26 -3.41
N LEU A 154 -25.45 -3.32 -4.75
CA LEU A 154 -25.83 -2.17 -5.58
C LEU A 154 -27.24 -1.68 -5.22
N LEU A 155 -28.21 -2.58 -5.05
CA LEU A 155 -29.55 -2.20 -4.62
C LEU A 155 -29.58 -1.66 -3.19
N GLY A 156 -28.85 -2.28 -2.25
CA GLY A 156 -28.82 -1.88 -0.85
C GLY A 156 -28.18 -0.52 -0.58
N ARG A 157 -27.32 -0.04 -1.50
CA ARG A 157 -26.72 1.30 -1.46
C ARG A 157 -27.56 2.37 -2.17
N THR A 158 -28.71 2.01 -2.74
CA THR A 158 -29.63 2.94 -3.40
C THR A 158 -30.95 3.06 -2.64
N PRO A 159 -31.70 4.18 -2.78
CA PRO A 159 -33.02 4.33 -2.17
C PRO A 159 -34.01 3.23 -2.55
N PHE A 160 -33.82 2.60 -3.72
CA PHE A 160 -34.64 1.48 -4.20
C PHE A 160 -34.59 0.26 -3.28
N GLY A 161 -33.47 -0.01 -2.60
CA GLY A 161 -33.36 -1.12 -1.65
C GLY A 161 -34.38 -1.00 -0.52
N MET A 162 -34.54 0.21 0.02
CA MET A 162 -35.52 0.50 1.07
C MET A 162 -36.95 0.51 0.53
N MET A 163 -37.21 1.08 -0.65
CA MET A 163 -38.56 1.08 -1.24
C MET A 163 -39.08 -0.33 -1.51
N LEU A 164 -38.21 -1.26 -1.97
CA LEU A 164 -38.59 -2.63 -2.31
C LEU A 164 -38.71 -3.55 -1.08
N THR A 165 -38.00 -3.25 0.01
CA THR A 165 -37.96 -4.14 1.19
C THR A 165 -38.38 -3.49 2.51
N GLY A 166 -38.86 -2.24 2.48
CA GLY A 166 -39.37 -1.53 3.66
C GLY A 166 -40.65 -2.12 4.25
N TRP A 167 -41.38 -2.94 3.48
CA TRP A 167 -42.52 -3.73 3.97
C TRP A 167 -42.14 -4.92 4.86
N ILE A 168 -40.86 -5.28 4.98
CA ILE A 168 -40.41 -6.41 5.79
C ILE A 168 -40.41 -5.99 7.27
N PRO A 169 -41.09 -6.74 8.17
CA PRO A 169 -41.12 -6.44 9.60
C PRO A 169 -39.73 -6.40 10.24
N ASP A 170 -39.56 -5.57 11.27
CA ASP A 170 -38.28 -5.37 11.96
C ASP A 170 -37.68 -6.66 12.54
N SER A 171 -38.53 -7.63 12.90
CA SER A 171 -38.12 -8.97 13.36
C SER A 171 -37.31 -9.76 12.32
N PHE A 172 -37.47 -9.43 11.04
CA PHE A 172 -36.73 -10.03 9.91
C PHE A 172 -35.90 -8.98 9.17
N SER A 173 -35.46 -7.93 9.88
CA SER A 173 -34.66 -6.83 9.34
C SER A 173 -33.41 -7.30 8.58
N ILE A 174 -32.83 -8.45 8.92
CA ILE A 174 -31.69 -9.01 8.17
C ILE A 174 -32.00 -9.27 6.69
N PHE A 175 -33.24 -9.57 6.31
CA PHE A 175 -33.64 -9.82 4.91
C PHE A 175 -33.92 -8.54 4.12
N GLN A 176 -33.94 -7.38 4.77
CA GLN A 176 -34.00 -6.10 4.06
C GLN A 176 -32.72 -5.94 3.23
N ILE A 177 -32.87 -5.57 1.97
CA ILE A 177 -31.74 -5.48 1.03
C ILE A 177 -30.61 -4.56 1.54
N PRO A 178 -30.91 -3.42 2.19
CA PRO A 178 -29.87 -2.60 2.83
C PRO A 178 -29.09 -3.34 3.93
N ASN A 179 -29.76 -4.10 4.79
CA ASN A 179 -29.13 -4.84 5.90
C ASN A 179 -28.33 -6.05 5.39
N LEU A 180 -28.82 -6.75 4.36
CA LEU A 180 -28.04 -7.78 3.66
C LEU A 180 -26.77 -7.19 3.06
N ALA A 181 -26.84 -6.03 2.41
CA ALA A 181 -25.66 -5.36 1.85
C ALA A 181 -24.64 -5.01 2.94
N ILE A 182 -25.11 -4.49 4.09
CA ILE A 182 -24.26 -4.21 5.25
C ILE A 182 -23.60 -5.51 5.77
N TRP A 183 -24.38 -6.59 5.91
CA TRP A 183 -23.85 -7.88 6.37
C TRP A 183 -22.79 -8.45 5.42
N ILE A 184 -23.03 -8.41 4.10
CA ILE A 184 -22.05 -8.86 3.09
C ILE A 184 -20.75 -8.05 3.23
N MET A 185 -20.84 -6.74 3.42
CA MET A 185 -19.65 -5.89 3.55
C MET A 185 -18.89 -6.06 4.86
N ASN A 186 -19.60 -6.19 5.98
CA ASN A 186 -19.00 -6.23 7.32
C ASN A 186 -18.60 -7.64 7.76
N SER A 187 -19.18 -8.69 7.18
CA SER A 187 -18.85 -10.08 7.51
C SER A 187 -18.01 -10.72 6.40
N ALA A 188 -18.59 -10.92 5.21
CA ALA A 188 -17.95 -11.69 4.13
C ALA A 188 -16.75 -10.95 3.51
N ASN A 189 -16.94 -9.68 3.12
CA ASN A 189 -15.85 -8.87 2.58
C ASN A 189 -14.75 -8.63 3.62
N LEU A 190 -15.12 -8.33 4.87
CA LEU A 190 -14.13 -8.16 5.95
C LEU A 190 -13.34 -9.46 6.22
N ALA A 191 -13.99 -10.62 6.19
CA ALA A 191 -13.32 -11.91 6.31
C ALA A 191 -12.32 -12.13 5.14
N GLY A 192 -12.71 -11.80 3.91
CA GLY A 192 -11.83 -11.86 2.75
C GLY A 192 -10.61 -10.93 2.87
N GLN A 193 -10.81 -9.68 3.28
CA GLN A 193 -9.72 -8.73 3.51
C GLN A 193 -8.77 -9.22 4.60
N ARG A 194 -9.30 -9.77 5.71
CA ARG A 194 -8.48 -10.37 6.77
C ARG A 194 -7.69 -11.56 6.28
N ALA A 195 -8.29 -12.44 5.48
CA ALA A 195 -7.59 -13.58 4.89
C ALA A 195 -6.43 -13.13 3.98
N ILE A 196 -6.65 -12.09 3.15
CA ILE A 196 -5.61 -11.48 2.32
C ILE A 196 -4.49 -10.89 3.19
N MET A 197 -4.83 -10.10 4.22
CA MET A 197 -3.84 -9.50 5.13
C MET A 197 -3.00 -10.57 5.84
N ILE A 198 -3.63 -11.64 6.33
CA ILE A 198 -2.94 -12.77 6.94
C ILE A 198 -2.02 -13.44 5.90
N GLY A 199 -2.50 -13.66 4.68
CA GLY A 199 -1.70 -14.24 3.60
C GLY A 199 -0.47 -13.39 3.23
N ILE A 200 -0.65 -12.07 3.11
CA ILE A 200 0.45 -11.13 2.89
C ILE A 200 1.43 -11.17 4.05
N GLY A 201 0.95 -11.12 5.30
CA GLY A 201 1.77 -11.20 6.49
C GLY A 201 2.61 -12.48 6.54
N LEU A 202 2.00 -13.64 6.31
CA LEU A 202 2.71 -14.93 6.22
C LEU A 202 3.72 -14.95 5.08
N GLY A 203 3.40 -14.34 3.93
CA GLY A 203 4.32 -14.18 2.81
C GLY A 203 5.55 -13.36 3.17
N VAL A 204 5.37 -12.23 3.85
CA VAL A 204 6.45 -11.37 4.35
C VAL A 204 7.30 -12.10 5.39
N VAL A 205 6.68 -12.82 6.33
CA VAL A 205 7.41 -13.64 7.32
C VAL A 205 8.22 -14.73 6.64
N SER A 206 7.63 -15.45 5.67
CA SER A 206 8.33 -16.48 4.91
C SER A 206 9.54 -15.92 4.16
N MET A 207 9.37 -14.79 3.47
CA MET A 207 10.46 -14.09 2.79
C MET A 207 11.57 -13.69 3.77
N SER A 208 11.19 -13.09 4.90
CA SER A 208 12.14 -12.66 5.94
C SER A 208 12.93 -13.84 6.50
N LEU A 209 12.28 -14.98 6.76
CA LEU A 209 12.96 -16.21 7.18
C LEU A 209 13.90 -16.74 6.12
N ARG A 210 13.52 -16.72 4.83
CA ARG A 210 14.42 -17.14 3.74
C ARG A 210 15.66 -16.26 3.64
N LEU A 211 15.54 -14.96 3.91
CA LEU A 211 16.67 -14.02 3.96
C LEU A 211 17.56 -14.28 5.18
N ILE A 212 16.97 -14.44 6.37
CA ILE A 212 17.70 -14.71 7.63
C ILE A 212 18.45 -16.04 7.55
N LEU A 213 17.80 -17.09 7.03
CA LEU A 213 18.42 -18.42 6.85
C LEU A 213 19.40 -18.47 5.67
N GLY A 214 19.52 -17.39 4.88
CA GLY A 214 20.46 -17.34 3.76
C GLY A 214 20.08 -18.21 2.57
N VAL A 215 18.82 -18.64 2.48
CA VAL A 215 18.25 -19.36 1.34
C VAL A 215 18.11 -18.41 0.16
N GLU A 216 17.65 -17.19 0.42
CA GLU A 216 17.65 -16.11 -0.56
C GLU A 216 18.89 -15.22 -0.36
N ARG A 217 19.69 -15.09 -1.42
CA ARG A 217 20.98 -14.38 -1.41
C ARG A 217 21.04 -13.19 -2.36
N THR A 218 19.90 -12.81 -2.93
CA THR A 218 19.78 -11.74 -3.94
C THR A 218 20.34 -10.40 -3.44
N TYR A 219 20.29 -10.15 -2.13
CA TYR A 219 20.85 -8.95 -1.51
C TYR A 219 22.38 -8.92 -1.39
N LEU A 220 23.06 -10.06 -1.58
CA LEU A 220 24.53 -10.17 -1.49
C LEU A 220 25.23 -9.87 -2.82
N GLY A 221 24.48 -9.37 -3.81
CA GLY A 221 24.95 -9.10 -5.17
C GLY A 221 25.11 -10.38 -5.99
N GLU A 222 24.49 -10.41 -7.17
CA GLU A 222 24.76 -11.44 -8.17
C GLU A 222 26.23 -11.35 -8.60
N GLU A 223 26.91 -12.50 -8.70
CA GLU A 223 28.13 -12.54 -9.50
C GLU A 223 27.73 -12.20 -10.93
N GLY A 224 28.20 -11.04 -11.40
CA GLY A 224 28.41 -10.88 -12.83
C GLY A 224 29.16 -12.11 -13.31
N LYS A 225 28.61 -12.76 -14.34
CA LYS A 225 29.33 -13.73 -15.15
C LYS A 225 30.66 -13.15 -15.60
#